data_AF-A0AAJ7LXT4-F1
#
_entry.id   AF-A0AAJ7LXT4-F1
#
_cell.length_a   1.000
_cell.length_b   1.000
_cell.length_c   1.000
_cell.angle_alpha   90.00
_cell.angle_beta   90.00
_cell.angle_gamma   90.00
#
_symmetry.space_group_name_H-M   'P 1'
#
loop_
_entity.id
_entity.type
_entity.pdbx_description
1 polymer ?
#
loop_
_entity_poly.entity_id
_entity_poly.type
_entity_poly.pdbx_seq_one_letter_code
_entity_poly.pdbx_strand_id
1 'polypeptide(L)'
;MPSYRYTLSEDVLRRMRESQGSDSAKPPPSPWDSHKPPPSPKPTGPSATEIQEELRKDFEHQQALVQEQLARLAQRERDMTGLDDLTPALIIEKGKAREEHERAKMLPADLDAWAKQLESKEKELTSISSFYKEQIEILEKKNFENYNKMAEQYNEAATKAEAHIRPRQAAAVCTELQAKVLQCYRENPQQTLHCSSLAKQYMTCVQQAKKSSLTNHG
;
A
#
# COMPACT_ATOMS: atom_id res chain seq x y z
N MET A 1 -1.85 -2.66 -8.23
CA MET A 1 -1.02 -3.13 -7.10
C MET A 1 0.42 -2.71 -7.34
N PRO A 2 0.97 -1.71 -6.63
CA PRO A 2 2.37 -1.35 -6.78
C PRO A 2 3.25 -2.29 -5.95
N SER A 3 4.19 -2.95 -6.62
CA SER A 3 5.22 -3.82 -6.01
C SER A 3 6.39 -2.96 -5.56
N TYR A 4 6.62 -2.87 -4.24
CA TYR A 4 7.78 -2.18 -3.68
C TYR A 4 8.94 -3.17 -3.51
N ARG A 5 9.99 -3.03 -4.34
CA ARG A 5 11.29 -3.66 -4.10
C ARG A 5 12.13 -2.75 -3.22
N TYR A 6 12.51 -3.22 -2.03
CA TYR A 6 13.50 -2.53 -1.21
C TYR A 6 14.90 -2.90 -1.69
N THR A 7 15.70 -1.89 -2.04
CA THR A 7 17.14 -2.04 -2.29
C THR A 7 17.91 -1.40 -1.14
N LEU A 8 18.97 -2.07 -0.66
CA LEU A 8 19.83 -1.54 0.39
C LEU A 8 20.75 -0.44 -0.19
N SER A 9 21.03 0.59 0.61
CA SER A 9 21.85 1.73 0.22
C SER A 9 23.30 1.30 -0.08
N GLU A 10 23.94 1.94 -1.07
CA GLU A 10 25.33 1.67 -1.49
C GLU A 10 26.33 1.69 -0.33
N ASP A 11 26.09 2.53 0.68
CA ASP A 11 26.94 2.64 1.86
C ASP A 11 26.96 1.38 2.73
N VAL A 12 25.91 0.56 2.67
CA VAL A 12 25.85 -0.73 3.39
C VAL A 12 26.65 -1.79 2.63
N LEU A 13 26.56 -1.78 1.30
CA LEU A 13 27.27 -2.72 0.44
C LEU A 13 28.79 -2.48 0.44
N ARG A 14 29.22 -1.22 0.51
CA ARG A 14 30.64 -0.84 0.59
C ARG A 14 31.31 -1.33 1.89
N ARG A 15 30.62 -1.19 3.03
CA ARG A 15 31.12 -1.69 4.33
C ARG A 15 31.28 -3.21 4.36
N MET A 16 30.37 -3.95 3.72
CA MET A 16 30.50 -5.41 3.63
C MET A 16 31.69 -5.84 2.77
N ARG A 17 32.11 -5.03 1.79
CA ARG A 17 33.27 -5.31 0.93
C ARG A 17 34.61 -5.00 1.59
N GLU A 18 34.67 -3.96 2.42
CA GLU A 18 35.89 -3.52 3.11
C GLU A 18 36.27 -4.42 4.31
N SER A 19 35.34 -5.26 4.77
CA SER A 19 35.54 -6.17 5.93
C SER A 19 36.40 -7.41 5.63
N GLN A 20 36.82 -7.63 4.37
CA GLN A 20 37.57 -8.84 3.96
C GLN A 20 38.94 -8.57 3.31
N GLY A 21 39.49 -7.37 3.42
CA GLY A 21 40.79 -7.08 2.81
C GLY A 21 41.65 -6.15 3.66
N SER A 22 42.58 -6.73 4.42
CA SER A 22 43.82 -6.03 4.76
C SER A 22 44.96 -7.03 4.85
N ASP A 23 45.60 -7.21 3.69
CA ASP A 23 47.02 -7.51 3.57
C ASP A 23 47.87 -6.55 4.39
N SER A 24 49.00 -7.07 4.90
CA SER A 24 50.34 -6.46 4.87
C SER A 24 51.15 -6.93 6.08
N ALA A 25 52.46 -7.08 6.06
CA ALA A 25 53.47 -7.22 5.02
C ALA A 25 54.76 -7.47 5.81
N LYS A 26 55.54 -8.47 5.36
CA LYS A 26 57.01 -8.47 5.22
C LYS A 26 57.91 -8.11 6.44
N PRO A 27 58.81 -9.01 6.88
CA PRO A 27 60.03 -8.58 7.55
C PRO A 27 61.11 -8.14 6.53
N PRO A 28 61.87 -7.05 6.77
CA PRO A 28 63.01 -6.65 5.94
C PRO A 28 64.32 -7.35 6.40
N PRO A 29 65.41 -7.25 5.59
CA PRO A 29 66.32 -8.37 5.32
C PRO A 29 67.75 -8.18 5.88
N SER A 30 68.58 -9.23 5.70
CA SER A 30 70.01 -9.22 5.28
C SER A 30 70.92 -10.11 6.16
N PRO A 31 72.18 -10.37 5.78
CA PRO A 31 72.66 -10.82 4.46
C PRO A 31 73.64 -12.01 4.60
N TRP A 32 73.73 -12.84 3.57
CA TRP A 32 74.90 -13.69 3.36
C TRP A 32 75.71 -13.09 2.23
N ASP A 33 76.94 -12.64 2.50
CA ASP A 33 77.95 -12.51 1.47
C ASP A 33 79.35 -12.75 2.03
N SER A 34 80.13 -13.50 1.25
CA SER A 34 81.42 -14.06 1.60
C SER A 34 82.54 -13.27 0.93
N HIS A 35 83.55 -12.77 1.67
CA HIS A 35 84.91 -12.58 1.13
C HIS A 35 86.01 -12.64 2.22
N LYS A 36 86.64 -13.83 2.30
CA LYS A 36 88.08 -14.19 2.35
C LYS A 36 89.07 -13.57 3.39
N PRO A 37 89.94 -14.39 4.04
CA PRO A 37 90.93 -14.02 5.07
C PRO A 37 92.34 -13.73 4.51
N PRO A 38 93.33 -13.29 5.34
CA PRO A 38 94.45 -14.19 5.69
C PRO A 38 95.13 -13.89 7.07
N PRO A 39 96.18 -14.62 7.47
CA PRO A 39 96.33 -16.06 7.49
C PRO A 39 96.60 -16.59 8.91
N SER A 40 96.41 -17.90 9.01
CA SER A 40 96.47 -18.77 10.18
C SER A 40 97.77 -18.70 10.99
N PRO A 41 97.75 -19.32 12.19
CA PRO A 41 98.47 -20.59 12.26
C PRO A 41 97.58 -21.75 12.72
N LYS A 42 97.79 -22.87 12.02
CA LYS A 42 97.48 -24.25 12.39
C LYS A 42 97.98 -24.59 13.81
N PRO A 43 97.51 -25.65 14.50
CA PRO A 43 97.07 -26.90 13.87
C PRO A 43 95.87 -27.65 14.51
N THR A 44 95.46 -28.67 13.74
CA THR A 44 94.78 -29.91 14.17
C THR A 44 93.30 -29.83 14.55
N GLY A 45 92.46 -30.30 13.63
CA GLY A 45 91.05 -30.60 13.88
C GLY A 45 90.68 -31.99 13.33
N PRO A 46 89.54 -32.56 13.78
CA PRO A 46 89.16 -33.98 13.61
C PRO A 46 88.73 -34.32 12.17
N SER A 47 88.58 -35.62 11.86
CA SER A 47 88.23 -36.15 10.53
C SER A 47 86.85 -35.66 10.04
N ALA A 48 86.66 -35.51 8.72
CA ALA A 48 85.39 -35.06 8.11
C ALA A 48 84.15 -35.88 8.53
N THR A 49 84.35 -37.15 8.91
CA THR A 49 83.32 -38.03 9.47
C THR A 49 82.83 -37.59 10.84
N GLU A 50 83.71 -37.08 11.71
CA GLU A 50 83.34 -36.60 13.04
C GLU A 50 82.49 -35.32 12.95
N ILE A 51 82.79 -34.45 11.98
CA ILE A 51 82.01 -33.23 11.70
C ILE A 51 80.60 -33.57 11.19
N GLN A 52 80.49 -34.58 10.33
CA GLN A 52 79.18 -35.03 9.81
C GLN A 52 78.32 -35.67 10.92
N GLU A 53 78.94 -36.37 11.86
CA GLU A 53 78.25 -36.99 13.00
C GLU A 53 77.77 -35.95 14.02
N GLU A 54 78.58 -34.92 14.29
CA GLU A 54 78.19 -33.75 15.09
C GLU A 54 76.98 -33.03 14.49
N LEU A 55 76.99 -32.73 13.18
CA LEU A 55 75.86 -32.08 12.51
C LEU A 55 74.57 -32.90 12.58
N ARG A 56 74.68 -34.23 12.49
CA ARG A 56 73.55 -35.14 12.64
C ARG A 56 72.98 -35.09 14.06
N LYS A 57 73.85 -35.11 15.08
CA LYS A 57 73.47 -34.99 16.50
C LYS A 57 72.79 -33.65 16.78
N ASP A 58 73.30 -32.55 16.23
CA ASP A 58 72.70 -31.22 16.37
C ASP A 58 71.31 -31.15 15.75
N PHE A 59 71.12 -31.73 14.56
CA PHE A 59 69.81 -31.77 13.91
C PHE A 59 68.79 -32.59 14.72
N GLU A 60 69.19 -33.77 15.20
CA GLU A 60 68.33 -34.60 16.06
C GLU A 60 67.98 -33.87 17.38
N HIS A 61 68.94 -33.14 17.96
CA HIS A 61 68.71 -32.33 19.15
C HIS A 61 67.73 -31.19 18.90
N GLN A 62 67.88 -30.45 17.80
CA GLN A 62 66.93 -29.40 17.42
C GLN A 62 65.55 -29.96 17.12
N GLN A 63 65.46 -31.11 16.46
CA GLN A 63 64.18 -31.78 16.19
C GLN A 63 63.48 -32.19 17.50
N ALA A 64 64.24 -32.71 18.48
CA ALA A 64 63.71 -33.07 19.79
C ALA A 64 63.21 -31.83 20.55
N LEU A 65 63.94 -30.72 20.52
CA LEU A 65 63.54 -29.46 21.15
C LEU A 65 62.24 -28.91 20.55
N VAL A 66 62.10 -28.95 19.23
CA VAL A 66 60.88 -28.52 18.54
C VAL A 66 59.71 -29.43 18.91
N GLN A 67 59.90 -30.75 18.92
CA GLN A 67 58.87 -31.68 19.35
C GLN A 67 58.45 -31.45 20.81
N GLU A 68 59.40 -31.16 21.71
CA GLU A 68 59.10 -30.83 23.10
C GLU A 68 58.32 -29.52 23.22
N GLN A 69 58.68 -28.48 22.47
CA GLN A 69 57.95 -27.22 22.47
C GLN A 69 56.52 -27.39 21.95
N LEU A 70 56.34 -28.17 20.87
CA LEU A 70 55.01 -28.52 20.36
C LEU A 70 54.19 -29.31 21.38
N ALA A 71 54.81 -30.28 22.06
CA ALA A 71 54.16 -31.05 23.12
C ALA A 71 53.75 -30.15 24.30
N ARG A 72 54.61 -29.20 24.71
CA ARG A 72 54.31 -28.22 25.76
C ARG A 72 53.19 -27.26 25.36
N LEU A 73 53.14 -26.81 24.11
CA LEU A 73 52.06 -25.98 23.59
C LEU A 73 50.75 -26.76 23.54
N ALA A 74 50.75 -27.97 22.98
CA ALA A 74 49.58 -28.85 22.95
C ALA A 74 49.10 -29.25 24.35
N GLN A 75 50.00 -29.32 25.33
CA GLN A 75 49.64 -29.53 26.74
C GLN A 75 48.98 -28.28 27.33
N ARG A 76 49.52 -27.07 27.09
CA ARG A 76 48.88 -25.82 27.52
C ARG A 76 47.51 -25.61 26.89
N GLU A 77 47.33 -25.98 25.63
CA GLU A 77 46.03 -25.94 24.95
C GLU A 77 45.05 -26.93 25.60
N ARG A 78 45.50 -28.15 25.92
CA ARG A 78 44.70 -29.15 26.64
C ARG A 78 44.41 -28.75 28.09
N ASP A 79 45.32 -28.10 28.77
CA ASP A 79 45.12 -27.62 30.14
C ASP A 79 44.20 -26.39 30.17
N MET A 80 44.23 -25.55 29.12
CA MET A 80 43.26 -24.46 28.88
C MET A 80 41.85 -24.97 28.53
N THR A 81 41.75 -26.11 27.86
CA THR A 81 40.46 -26.72 27.46
C THR A 81 39.95 -27.77 28.44
N GLY A 82 40.83 -28.27 29.32
CA GLY A 82 40.57 -29.32 30.30
C GLY A 82 40.32 -28.82 31.72
N LEU A 83 40.50 -27.52 31.98
CA LEU A 83 39.86 -26.88 33.12
C LEU A 83 38.38 -26.71 32.75
N ASP A 84 37.51 -27.26 33.58
CA ASP A 84 36.04 -27.33 33.48
C ASP A 84 35.34 -25.94 33.54
N ASP A 85 35.92 -24.93 32.90
CA ASP A 85 35.45 -23.56 32.87
C ASP A 85 35.42 -23.08 31.41
N LEU A 86 34.35 -23.49 30.72
CA LEU A 86 33.91 -22.90 29.47
C LEU A 86 34.06 -21.38 29.59
N THR A 87 34.89 -20.75 28.74
CA THR A 87 35.04 -19.28 28.68
C THR A 87 33.71 -18.60 28.99
N PRO A 88 33.59 -17.67 29.96
CA PRO A 88 32.30 -17.14 30.41
C PRO A 88 31.35 -16.68 29.28
N ALA A 89 31.92 -16.20 28.17
CA ALA A 89 31.18 -15.89 26.95
C ALA A 89 30.45 -17.09 26.32
N LEU A 90 31.08 -18.28 26.27
CA LEU A 90 30.50 -19.50 25.71
C LEU A 90 29.32 -20.03 26.53
N ILE A 91 29.39 -19.92 27.87
CA ILE A 91 28.27 -20.28 28.76
C ILE A 91 27.08 -19.37 28.49
N ILE A 92 27.32 -18.06 28.40
CA ILE A 92 26.28 -17.05 28.11
C ILE A 92 25.65 -17.31 26.74
N GLU A 93 26.45 -17.53 25.69
CA GLU A 93 25.95 -17.80 24.34
C GLU A 93 25.14 -19.10 24.27
N LYS A 94 25.57 -20.16 24.94
CA LYS A 94 24.80 -21.41 25.05
C LYS A 94 23.49 -21.20 25.82
N GLY A 95 23.49 -20.35 26.84
CA GLY A 95 22.29 -19.92 27.56
C GLY A 95 21.30 -19.18 26.67
N LYS A 96 21.78 -18.19 25.89
CA LYS A 96 20.98 -17.45 24.91
C LYS A 96 20.42 -18.35 23.82
N ALA A 97 21.24 -19.21 23.23
CA ALA A 97 20.80 -20.16 22.20
C ALA A 97 19.71 -21.11 22.73
N ARG A 98 19.81 -21.54 24.00
CA ARG A 98 18.76 -22.35 24.64
C ARG A 98 17.48 -21.54 24.84
N GLU A 99 17.58 -20.30 25.32
CA GLU A 99 16.43 -19.42 25.51
C GLU A 99 15.73 -19.12 24.18
N GLU A 100 16.48 -18.80 23.13
CA GLU A 100 15.97 -18.60 21.77
C GLU A 100 15.31 -19.86 21.21
N HIS A 101 15.89 -21.04 21.46
CA HIS A 101 15.30 -22.30 21.06
C HIS A 101 13.97 -22.57 21.77
N GLU A 102 13.86 -22.29 23.07
CA GLU A 102 12.58 -22.43 23.77
C GLU A 102 11.54 -21.38 23.32
N ARG A 103 11.96 -20.14 23.03
CA ARG A 103 11.08 -19.13 22.40
C ARG A 103 10.62 -19.60 21.01
N ALA A 104 11.51 -20.15 20.21
CA ALA A 104 11.20 -20.65 18.87
C ALA A 104 10.23 -21.85 18.89
N LYS A 105 10.25 -22.66 19.96
CA LYS A 105 9.27 -23.75 20.16
C LYS A 105 7.87 -23.25 20.51
N MET A 106 7.75 -22.13 21.23
CA MET A 106 6.47 -21.54 21.62
C MET A 106 5.84 -20.71 20.49
N LEU A 107 6.67 -20.13 19.62
CA LEU A 107 6.25 -19.29 18.50
C LEU A 107 5.14 -19.91 17.61
N PRO A 108 5.18 -21.19 17.22
CA PRO A 108 4.11 -21.80 16.42
C PRO A 108 2.77 -21.85 17.16
N ALA A 109 2.77 -22.09 18.47
CA ALA A 109 1.55 -22.13 19.27
C ALA A 109 0.94 -20.73 19.42
N ASP A 110 1.77 -19.71 19.62
CA ASP A 110 1.33 -18.30 19.69
C ASP A 110 0.75 -17.84 18.34
N LEU A 111 1.38 -18.22 17.22
CA LEU A 111 0.89 -17.94 15.88
C LEU A 111 -0.44 -18.64 15.59
N ASP A 112 -0.61 -19.90 15.98
CA ASP A 112 -1.88 -20.64 15.83
C ASP A 112 -3.00 -20.02 16.67
N ALA A 113 -2.70 -19.60 17.91
CA ALA A 113 -3.65 -18.89 18.76
C ALA A 113 -4.10 -17.56 18.14
N TRP A 114 -3.15 -16.78 17.59
CA TRP A 114 -3.44 -15.55 16.86
C TRP A 114 -4.26 -15.80 15.60
N ALA A 115 -3.96 -16.84 14.83
CA ALA A 115 -4.70 -17.20 13.63
C ALA A 115 -6.17 -17.55 13.96
N LYS A 116 -6.41 -18.33 15.01
CA LYS A 116 -7.77 -18.64 15.48
C LYS A 116 -8.53 -17.41 15.95
N GLN A 117 -7.86 -16.51 16.67
CA GLN A 117 -8.46 -15.25 17.10
C GLN A 117 -8.84 -14.36 15.91
N LEU A 118 -7.96 -14.29 14.90
CA LEU A 118 -8.23 -13.54 13.69
C LEU A 118 -9.42 -14.13 12.93
N GLU A 119 -9.48 -15.45 12.75
CA GLU A 119 -10.59 -16.14 12.10
C GLU A 119 -11.93 -15.88 12.83
N SER A 120 -11.93 -15.88 14.18
CA SER A 120 -13.13 -15.55 14.97
C SER A 120 -13.58 -14.11 14.70
N LYS A 121 -12.63 -13.16 14.64
CA LYS A 121 -12.95 -11.75 14.38
C LYS A 121 -13.44 -11.52 12.95
N GLU A 122 -12.88 -12.22 11.98
CA GLU A 122 -13.36 -12.19 10.58
C GLU A 122 -14.78 -12.75 10.47
N LYS A 123 -15.11 -13.83 11.19
CA LYS A 123 -16.48 -14.37 11.25
C LYS A 123 -17.46 -13.38 11.89
N GLU A 124 -17.08 -12.76 13.00
CA GLU A 124 -17.89 -11.71 13.64
C GLU A 124 -18.14 -10.53 12.69
N LEU A 125 -17.08 -10.01 12.06
CA LEU A 125 -17.17 -8.91 11.10
C LEU A 125 -18.05 -9.28 9.89
N THR A 126 -17.90 -10.49 9.36
CA THR A 126 -18.71 -10.97 8.24
C THR A 126 -20.18 -11.06 8.63
N SER A 127 -20.49 -11.60 9.81
CA SER A 127 -21.87 -11.70 10.31
C SER A 127 -22.51 -10.32 10.52
N ILE A 128 -21.76 -9.36 11.07
CA ILE A 128 -22.26 -7.99 11.27
C ILE A 128 -22.45 -7.29 9.93
N SER A 129 -21.50 -7.44 9.01
CA SER A 129 -21.56 -6.86 7.67
C SER A 129 -22.77 -7.39 6.88
N SER A 130 -23.00 -8.70 6.89
CA SER A 130 -24.15 -9.29 6.20
C SER A 130 -25.48 -8.82 6.79
N PHE A 131 -25.59 -8.74 8.12
CA PHE A 131 -26.78 -8.24 8.79
C PHE A 131 -27.12 -6.80 8.37
N TYR A 132 -26.15 -5.89 8.44
CA TYR A 132 -26.41 -4.50 8.07
C TYR A 132 -26.67 -4.32 6.58
N LYS A 133 -26.00 -5.10 5.73
CA LYS A 133 -26.29 -5.11 4.29
C LYS A 133 -27.75 -5.49 4.02
N GLU A 134 -28.25 -6.56 4.65
CA GLU A 134 -29.63 -6.99 4.51
C GLU A 134 -30.62 -5.93 5.04
N GLN A 135 -30.32 -5.29 6.17
CA GLN A 135 -31.16 -4.21 6.70
C GLN A 135 -31.23 -3.01 5.74
N ILE A 136 -30.10 -2.65 5.10
CA ILE A 136 -30.06 -1.58 4.10
C ILE A 136 -30.91 -1.98 2.89
N GLU A 137 -30.76 -3.19 2.36
CA GLU A 137 -31.56 -3.67 1.22
C GLU A 137 -33.07 -3.65 1.52
N ILE A 138 -33.48 -4.03 2.73
CA ILE A 138 -34.88 -3.94 3.18
C ILE A 138 -35.36 -2.49 3.22
N LEU A 139 -34.54 -1.57 3.75
CA LEU A 139 -34.90 -0.15 3.83
C LEU A 139 -34.99 0.50 2.46
N GLU A 140 -34.04 0.21 1.57
CA GLU A 140 -34.03 0.69 0.18
C GLU A 140 -35.25 0.19 -0.57
N LYS A 141 -35.58 -1.10 -0.44
CA LYS A 141 -36.78 -1.68 -1.04
C LYS A 141 -38.06 -1.00 -0.53
N LYS A 142 -38.22 -0.83 0.78
CA LYS A 142 -39.39 -0.14 1.37
C LYS A 142 -39.47 1.32 0.93
N ASN A 143 -38.33 2.00 0.83
CA ASN A 143 -38.29 3.39 0.37
C ASN A 143 -38.77 3.49 -1.09
N PHE A 144 -38.27 2.61 -1.95
CA PHE A 144 -38.66 2.54 -3.35
C PHE A 144 -40.16 2.23 -3.53
N GLU A 145 -40.68 1.23 -2.80
CA GLU A 145 -42.11 0.88 -2.81
C GLU A 145 -42.98 2.06 -2.35
N ASN A 146 -42.58 2.75 -1.28
CA ASN A 146 -43.28 3.95 -0.80
C ASN A 146 -43.25 5.08 -1.83
N TYR A 147 -42.10 5.33 -2.46
CA TYR A 147 -41.99 6.36 -3.48
C TYR A 147 -42.92 6.07 -4.67
N ASN A 148 -42.91 4.85 -5.19
CA ASN A 148 -43.78 4.46 -6.30
C ASN A 148 -45.26 4.61 -5.94
N LYS A 149 -45.66 4.11 -4.76
CA LYS A 149 -47.04 4.27 -4.28
C LYS A 149 -47.44 5.73 -4.15
N MET A 150 -46.57 6.58 -3.63
CA MET A 150 -46.83 8.02 -3.50
C MET A 150 -46.93 8.69 -4.88
N ALA A 151 -46.08 8.32 -5.83
CA ALA A 151 -46.13 8.83 -7.19
C ALA A 151 -47.43 8.43 -7.90
N GLU A 152 -47.86 7.18 -7.74
CA GLU A 152 -49.14 6.67 -8.27
C GLU A 152 -50.33 7.44 -7.67
N GLN A 153 -50.38 7.58 -6.34
CA GLN A 153 -51.45 8.30 -5.66
C GLN A 153 -51.51 9.78 -6.06
N TYR A 154 -50.34 10.42 -6.22
CA TYR A 154 -50.26 11.79 -6.70
C TYR A 154 -50.79 11.91 -8.13
N ASN A 155 -50.37 11.02 -9.02
CA ASN A 155 -50.80 11.03 -10.41
C ASN A 155 -52.29 10.73 -10.56
N GLU A 156 -52.83 9.81 -9.78
CA GLU A 156 -54.26 9.53 -9.71
C GLU A 156 -55.04 10.75 -9.20
N ALA A 157 -54.56 11.40 -8.14
CA ALA A 157 -55.17 12.61 -7.61
C ALA A 157 -55.12 13.77 -8.62
N ALA A 158 -54.00 13.93 -9.34
CA ALA A 158 -53.85 14.92 -10.40
C ALA A 158 -54.82 14.65 -11.56
N THR A 159 -54.86 13.41 -12.06
CA THR A 159 -55.79 13.00 -13.13
C THR A 159 -57.25 13.21 -12.72
N LYS A 160 -57.58 12.86 -11.46
CA LYS A 160 -58.92 13.10 -10.91
C LYS A 160 -59.21 14.59 -10.83
N ALA A 161 -58.29 15.42 -10.36
CA ALA A 161 -58.46 16.86 -10.32
C ALA A 161 -58.66 17.43 -11.73
N GLU A 162 -57.83 17.04 -12.70
CA GLU A 162 -57.95 17.43 -14.11
C GLU A 162 -59.30 17.05 -14.71
N ALA A 163 -59.83 15.86 -14.40
CA ALA A 163 -61.15 15.43 -14.86
C ALA A 163 -62.30 16.29 -14.30
N HIS A 164 -62.13 16.86 -13.10
CA HIS A 164 -63.15 17.72 -12.47
C HIS A 164 -62.96 19.20 -12.81
N ILE A 165 -61.74 19.61 -13.18
CA ILE A 165 -61.46 20.96 -13.68
C ILE A 165 -62.02 21.03 -15.09
N ARG A 166 -63.19 21.68 -15.24
CA ARG A 166 -63.76 21.96 -16.56
C ARG A 166 -62.73 22.76 -17.38
N PRO A 167 -62.26 22.26 -18.53
CA PRO A 167 -61.44 23.05 -19.43
C PRO A 167 -62.20 24.34 -19.73
N ARG A 168 -61.56 25.49 -19.48
CA ARG A 168 -62.19 26.77 -19.78
C ARG A 168 -62.40 26.81 -21.28
N GLN A 169 -63.64 26.58 -21.73
CA GLN A 169 -64.03 26.81 -23.11
C GLN A 169 -63.90 28.31 -23.35
N ALA A 170 -62.75 28.72 -23.86
CA ALA A 170 -62.57 30.04 -24.47
C ALA A 170 -63.37 30.02 -25.78
N ALA A 171 -64.70 30.09 -25.68
CA ALA A 171 -65.53 30.31 -26.83
C ALA A 171 -65.07 31.61 -27.49
N ALA A 172 -64.71 31.55 -28.76
CA ALA A 172 -64.35 32.76 -29.51
C ALA A 172 -65.57 33.69 -29.51
N VAL A 173 -65.46 34.84 -28.86
CA VAL A 173 -66.55 35.81 -28.74
C VAL A 173 -66.44 36.82 -29.88
N CYS A 174 -67.58 37.36 -30.31
CA CYS A 174 -67.66 38.38 -31.35
C CYS A 174 -67.15 37.94 -32.74
N THR A 175 -67.09 36.63 -33.02
CA THR A 175 -66.58 36.05 -34.28
C THR A 175 -67.30 36.58 -35.51
N GLU A 176 -68.63 36.69 -35.46
CA GLU A 176 -69.42 37.24 -36.57
C GLU A 176 -69.12 38.72 -36.83
N LEU A 177 -69.02 39.53 -35.77
CA LEU A 177 -68.65 40.95 -35.88
C LEU A 177 -67.21 41.10 -36.39
N GLN A 178 -66.29 40.26 -35.91
CA GLN A 178 -64.91 40.22 -36.39
C GLN A 178 -64.85 39.93 -37.89
N ALA A 179 -65.60 38.93 -38.37
CA ALA A 179 -65.68 38.59 -39.78
C ALA A 179 -66.21 39.77 -40.62
N LYS A 180 -67.28 40.42 -40.16
CA LYS A 180 -67.87 41.59 -40.84
C LYS A 180 -66.90 42.78 -40.89
N VAL A 181 -66.19 43.08 -39.80
CA VAL A 181 -65.17 44.14 -39.77
C VAL A 181 -64.04 43.85 -40.76
N LEU A 182 -63.53 42.61 -40.76
CA LEU A 182 -62.46 42.19 -41.67
C LEU A 182 -62.91 42.21 -43.14
N GLN A 183 -64.18 41.89 -43.40
CA GLN A 183 -64.74 41.96 -44.75
C GLN A 183 -64.87 43.43 -45.21
N CYS A 184 -65.39 44.31 -44.36
CA CYS A 184 -65.53 45.74 -44.70
C CYS A 184 -64.18 46.38 -45.07
N TYR A 185 -63.10 46.10 -44.30
CA TYR A 185 -61.79 46.64 -44.63
C TYR A 185 -61.19 46.07 -45.93
N ARG A 186 -61.50 44.80 -46.25
CA ARG A 186 -61.11 44.20 -47.55
C ARG A 186 -61.80 44.88 -48.72
N GLU A 187 -63.08 45.23 -48.56
CA GLU A 187 -63.88 45.89 -49.59
C GLU A 187 -63.59 47.39 -49.71
N ASN A 188 -63.05 48.03 -48.66
CA ASN A 188 -62.82 49.48 -48.58
C ASN A 188 -61.37 49.86 -48.21
N PRO A 189 -60.35 49.48 -49.00
CA PRO A 189 -58.94 49.66 -48.63
C PRO A 189 -58.49 51.12 -48.53
N GLN A 190 -59.11 52.03 -49.29
CA GLN A 190 -58.80 53.48 -49.29
C GLN A 190 -59.82 54.32 -48.51
N GLN A 191 -60.90 53.70 -48.01
CA GLN A 191 -62.02 54.38 -47.35
C GLN A 191 -62.38 53.69 -46.02
N THR A 192 -61.36 53.37 -45.23
CA THR A 192 -61.47 52.58 -43.99
C THR A 192 -62.40 53.21 -42.95
N LEU A 193 -62.59 54.54 -42.99
CA LEU A 193 -63.51 55.25 -42.10
C LEU A 193 -64.99 54.83 -42.26
N HIS A 194 -65.40 54.31 -43.42
CA HIS A 194 -66.76 53.75 -43.60
C HIS A 194 -67.00 52.51 -42.72
N CYS A 195 -65.95 51.78 -42.35
CA CYS A 195 -66.03 50.62 -41.46
C CYS A 195 -66.05 50.98 -39.97
N SER A 196 -65.95 52.27 -39.62
CA SER A 196 -65.82 52.75 -38.23
C SER A 196 -67.00 52.36 -37.33
N SER A 197 -68.23 52.37 -37.85
CA SER A 197 -69.42 51.93 -37.12
C SER A 197 -69.32 50.44 -36.74
N LEU A 198 -68.91 49.61 -37.69
CA LEU A 198 -68.76 48.17 -37.53
C LEU A 198 -67.61 47.83 -36.56
N ALA A 199 -66.49 48.56 -36.64
CA ALA A 199 -65.38 48.43 -35.72
C ALA A 199 -65.76 48.81 -34.28
N LYS A 200 -66.58 49.86 -34.10
CA LYS A 200 -67.13 50.24 -32.78
C LYS A 200 -68.02 49.13 -32.21
N GLN A 201 -68.89 48.54 -33.01
CA GLN A 201 -69.75 47.43 -32.58
C GLN A 201 -68.93 46.22 -32.14
N TYR A 202 -67.89 45.86 -32.91
CA TYR A 202 -66.95 44.80 -32.52
C TYR A 202 -66.26 45.11 -31.18
N MET A 203 -65.76 46.34 -31.01
CA MET A 203 -65.10 46.75 -29.76
C MET A 203 -66.04 46.70 -28.56
N THR A 204 -67.28 47.16 -28.71
CA THR A 204 -68.31 47.07 -27.65
C THR A 204 -68.58 45.61 -27.28
N CYS A 205 -68.70 44.72 -28.27
CA CYS A 205 -68.89 43.29 -28.03
C CYS A 205 -67.70 42.70 -27.23
N VAL A 206 -66.46 43.02 -27.61
CA VAL A 206 -65.25 42.55 -26.90
C VAL A 206 -65.22 43.06 -25.45
N GLN A 207 -65.57 44.32 -25.22
CA GLN A 207 -65.62 44.91 -23.88
C GLN A 207 -66.70 44.27 -23.01
N GLN A 208 -67.88 44.01 -23.56
CA GLN A 208 -68.97 43.31 -22.87
C GLN A 208 -68.57 41.88 -22.51
N ALA A 209 -67.96 41.15 -23.46
CA ALA A 209 -67.45 39.81 -23.25
C ALA A 209 -66.36 39.77 -22.16
N LYS A 210 -65.46 40.76 -22.15
CA LYS A 210 -64.43 40.89 -21.12
C LYS A 210 -65.07 41.13 -19.74
N LYS A 211 -66.10 41.97 -19.66
CA LYS A 211 -66.81 42.27 -18.41
C LYS A 211 -67.58 41.06 -17.88
N SER A 212 -68.23 40.28 -18.74
CA SER A 212 -68.95 39.06 -18.34
C SER A 212 -68.03 37.88 -18.02
N SER A 213 -66.81 37.85 -18.57
CA SER A 213 -65.82 36.80 -18.25
C SER A 213 -65.14 36.98 -16.89
N LEU A 214 -65.20 38.18 -16.30
CA LEU A 214 -64.60 38.52 -15.00
C LEU A 214 -65.53 38.24 -13.80
N THR A 215 -66.79 37.88 -14.02
CA THR A 215 -67.68 37.44 -12.95
C THR A 215 -67.36 35.98 -12.63
N ASN A 216 -66.65 35.75 -11.52
CA ASN A 216 -66.34 34.43 -11.01
C ASN A 216 -67.65 33.66 -10.73
N HIS A 217 -67.88 32.58 -11.46
CA HIS A 217 -68.77 31.52 -11.00
C HIS A 217 -67.96 30.71 -9.99
N GLY A 218 -68.11 31.06 -8.71
CA GLY A 218 -67.57 30.30 -7.60
C GLY A 218 -68.22 28.93 -7.47
#